data_AF-A0A957GSL0-F1
#
_entry.id   AF-A0A957GSL0-F1
#
_cell.length_a   1.000
_cell.length_b   1.000
_cell.length_c   1.000
_cell.angle_alpha   90.00
_cell.angle_beta   90.00
_cell.angle_gamma   90.00
#
_symmetry.space_group_name_H-M   'P 1'
#
loop_
_entity.id
_entity.type
_entity.pdbx_description
1 polymer ?
#
loop_
_entity_poly.entity_id
_entity_poly.type
_entity_poly.pdbx_seq_one_letter_code
_entity_poly.pdbx_strand_id
1 'polypeptide(L)'
;MNLDNIRKAIEDGKTVLGIEFGSTRIKAVLIGEDHMPIASGSYEWENRYENGIWTYSLDDVWIGLQESYQKLAQQLLNSHHVRLQKIGAIGFSGMMHGYIPFDKEN
;
A
#
# COMPACT_ATOMS: atom_id res chain seq x y z
N MET A 1 6.63 16.09 -12.13
CA MET A 1 5.47 17.01 -12.28
C MET A 1 5.58 18.19 -11.29
N ASN A 2 4.94 19.33 -11.55
CA ASN A 2 4.78 20.40 -10.55
C ASN A 2 3.54 20.12 -9.65
N LEU A 3 3.37 20.91 -8.58
CA LEU A 3 2.32 20.70 -7.57
C LEU A 3 0.90 20.65 -8.16
N ASP A 4 0.57 21.57 -9.06
CA ASP A 4 -0.77 21.66 -9.66
C ASP A 4 -1.07 20.48 -10.59
N ASN A 5 -0.07 20.04 -11.36
CA ASN A 5 -0.22 18.85 -12.20
C ASN A 5 -0.43 17.58 -11.37
N ILE A 6 0.26 17.45 -10.24
CA ILE A 6 0.08 16.30 -9.33
C ILE A 6 -1.33 16.30 -8.73
N ARG A 7 -1.81 17.44 -8.23
CA ARG A 7 -3.17 17.57 -7.69
C ARG A 7 -4.22 17.18 -8.71
N LYS A 8 -4.12 17.73 -9.92
CA LYS A 8 -5.03 17.42 -11.02
C LYS A 8 -5.00 15.94 -11.39
N ALA A 9 -3.82 15.33 -11.48
CA ALA A 9 -3.70 13.90 -11.75
C ALA A 9 -4.38 13.05 -10.66
N ILE A 10 -4.29 13.44 -9.39
CA ILE A 10 -4.98 12.76 -8.28
C ILE A 10 -6.50 12.93 -8.37
N GLU A 11 -6.99 14.15 -8.58
CA GLU A 11 -8.43 14.47 -8.65
C GLU A 11 -9.12 13.83 -9.87
N ASP A 12 -8.41 13.76 -10.99
CA ASP A 12 -8.88 13.14 -12.23
C ASP A 12 -8.76 11.60 -12.19
N GLY A 13 -8.15 11.01 -11.14
CA GLY A 13 -7.97 9.56 -11.01
C GLY A 13 -6.93 9.00 -12.00
N LYS A 14 -5.94 9.79 -12.39
CA LYS A 14 -4.86 9.43 -13.32
C LYS A 14 -3.62 8.88 -12.62
N THR A 15 -3.79 8.40 -11.39
CA THR A 15 -2.73 7.81 -10.58
C THR A 15 -2.96 6.31 -10.43
N VAL A 16 -1.87 5.59 -10.17
CA VAL A 16 -1.90 4.14 -9.93
C VAL A 16 -1.36 3.87 -8.52
N LEU A 17 -2.10 3.07 -7.75
CA LEU A 17 -1.69 2.64 -6.41
C LEU A 17 -1.05 1.24 -6.49
N GLY A 18 0.22 1.14 -6.14
CA GLY A 18 0.90 -0.13 -5.91
C GLY A 18 0.90 -0.49 -4.43
N ILE A 19 0.52 -1.72 -4.10
CA ILE A 19 0.59 -2.28 -2.74
C ILE A 19 1.49 -3.51 -2.76
N GLU A 20 2.47 -3.55 -1.86
CA GLU A 20 3.44 -4.64 -1.75
C GLU A 20 3.38 -5.26 -0.35
N PHE A 21 3.18 -6.57 -0.30
CA PHE A 21 3.32 -7.40 0.91
C PHE A 21 4.68 -8.10 0.89
N GLY A 22 5.73 -7.40 1.34
CA GLY A 22 7.10 -7.92 1.42
C GLY A 22 7.37 -8.67 2.72
N SER A 23 8.50 -9.38 2.82
CA SER A 23 8.85 -10.18 4.01
C SER A 23 9.18 -9.37 5.26
N THR A 24 9.56 -8.10 5.11
CA THR A 24 9.94 -7.21 6.24
C THR A 24 9.10 -5.95 6.32
N ARG A 25 8.25 -5.70 5.32
CA ARG A 25 7.37 -4.53 5.32
C ARG A 25 6.20 -4.71 4.36
N ILE A 26 5.10 -4.05 4.67
CA ILE A 26 4.02 -3.73 3.74
C ILE A 26 4.24 -2.29 3.24
N LYS A 27 4.03 -2.04 1.95
CA LYS A 27 4.14 -0.70 1.36
C LYS A 27 2.92 -0.37 0.51
N ALA A 28 2.54 0.90 0.51
CA ALA A 28 1.65 1.50 -0.47
C ALA A 28 2.43 2.62 -1.18
N VAL A 29 2.34 2.69 -2.51
CA VAL A 29 3.01 3.72 -3.32
C VAL A 29 2.04 4.22 -4.38
N LEU A 30 1.82 5.54 -4.43
CA LEU A 30 1.04 6.18 -5.47
C LEU A 30 2.01 6.74 -6.52
N ILE A 31 1.83 6.35 -7.77
CA ILE A 31 2.59 6.88 -8.91
C ILE A 31 1.71 7.70 -9.85
N GLY A 32 2.31 8.67 -10.53
CA GLY A 32 1.66 9.44 -11.58
C GLY A 32 1.76 8.81 -12.97
N GLU A 33 1.20 9.49 -13.97
CA GLU A 33 1.26 9.09 -15.39
C GLU A 33 2.70 9.08 -15.94
N ASP A 34 3.63 9.81 -15.31
CA ASP A 34 5.06 9.80 -15.62
C ASP A 34 5.82 8.63 -14.96
N HIS A 35 5.09 7.73 -14.30
CA HIS A 35 5.60 6.60 -13.51
C HIS A 35 6.49 6.98 -12.32
N MET A 36 6.52 8.27 -11.94
CA MET A 36 7.25 8.73 -10.78
C MET A 36 6.42 8.59 -9.49
N PRO A 37 7.05 8.24 -8.35
CA PRO A 37 6.37 8.24 -7.06
C PRO A 37 5.89 9.64 -6.67
N ILE A 38 4.63 9.73 -6.24
CA ILE A 38 3.99 10.93 -5.70
C ILE A 38 3.98 10.89 -4.16
N ALA A 39 3.57 9.74 -3.60
CA ALA A 39 3.50 9.52 -2.16
C ALA A 39 3.66 8.04 -1.84
N SER A 40 4.07 7.75 -0.61
CA SER A 40 4.28 6.39 -0.14
C SER A 40 3.98 6.26 1.35
N GLY A 41 3.59 5.07 1.78
CA GLY A 41 3.51 4.73 3.18
C GLY A 41 3.90 3.29 3.39
N SER A 42 4.40 2.97 4.58
CA SER A 42 4.85 1.62 4.91
C SER A 42 4.60 1.27 6.36
N TYR A 43 4.51 -0.04 6.58
CA TYR A 43 4.42 -0.67 7.88
C TYR A 43 5.48 -1.77 7.95
N GLU A 44 6.36 -1.69 8.95
CA GLU A 44 7.34 -2.74 9.20
C GLU A 44 6.67 -3.86 10.01
N TRP A 45 7.00 -5.09 9.66
CA TRP A 45 6.49 -6.27 10.35
C TRP A 45 7.57 -7.36 10.37
N GLU A 46 7.41 -8.31 11.28
CA GLU A 46 8.34 -9.42 11.43
C GLU A 46 7.57 -10.73 11.43
N ASN A 47 8.22 -11.77 10.90
CA ASN A 47 7.70 -13.12 11.06
C ASN A 47 7.84 -13.58 12.51
N ARG A 48 7.05 -14.59 12.86
CA ARG A 48 7.13 -15.29 14.12
C ARG A 48 7.39 -16.76 13.85
N TYR A 49 8.21 -17.38 14.70
CA TYR A 49 8.43 -18.82 14.68
C TYR A 49 7.47 -19.49 15.67
N GLU A 50 6.42 -20.11 15.15
CA GLU A 50 5.35 -20.71 15.92
C GLU A 50 5.13 -22.16 15.45
N ASN A 51 5.04 -23.12 16.38
CA ASN A 51 4.73 -24.52 16.07
C ASN A 51 5.63 -25.15 14.97
N GLY A 52 6.88 -24.73 14.87
CA GLY A 52 7.83 -25.24 13.89
C GLY A 52 7.79 -24.57 12.52
N ILE A 53 6.99 -23.50 12.34
CA ILE A 53 6.85 -22.76 11.08
C ILE A 53 7.09 -21.26 11.27
N TRP A 54 7.60 -20.61 10.22
CA TRP A 54 7.64 -19.14 10.15
C TRP A 54 6.32 -18.61 9.61
N THR A 55 5.66 -17.74 10.37
CA THR A 55 4.32 -17.25 10.06
C THR A 55 4.17 -15.75 10.31
N TYR A 56 3.14 -15.16 9.72
CA TYR A 56 2.66 -13.80 9.99
C TYR A 56 1.18 -13.91 10.37
N SER A 57 0.69 -13.10 11.32
CA SER A 57 -0.76 -13.07 11.59
C SER A 57 -1.50 -12.38 10.45
N LEU A 58 -2.69 -12.88 10.16
CA LEU A 58 -3.62 -12.19 9.25
C LEU A 58 -3.99 -10.79 9.77
N ASP A 59 -4.05 -10.61 11.09
CA ASP A 59 -4.26 -9.29 11.71
C ASP A 59 -3.14 -8.31 11.34
N ASP A 60 -1.87 -8.75 11.34
CA ASP A 60 -0.74 -7.89 10.96
C ASP A 60 -0.79 -7.54 9.47
N VAL A 61 -1.33 -8.42 8.62
CA VAL A 61 -1.59 -8.12 7.20
C VAL A 61 -2.57 -6.96 7.07
N TRP A 62 -3.69 -7.01 7.79
CA TRP A 62 -4.72 -5.97 7.74
C TRP A 62 -4.24 -4.65 8.34
N ILE A 63 -3.62 -4.69 9.52
CA ILE A 63 -3.05 -3.52 10.19
C ILE A 63 -2.00 -2.88 9.28
N GLY A 64 -1.07 -3.67 8.75
CA GLY A 64 0.00 -3.14 7.93
C GLY A 64 -0.47 -2.56 6.60
N LEU A 65 -1.50 -3.14 5.98
CA LEU A 65 -2.16 -2.58 4.79
C LEU A 65 -2.80 -1.22 5.10
N GLN A 66 -3.60 -1.14 6.16
CA GLN A 66 -4.30 0.08 6.57
C GLN A 66 -3.32 1.19 6.95
N GLU A 67 -2.31 0.88 7.76
CA GLU A 67 -1.26 1.81 8.17
C GLU A 67 -0.45 2.33 6.98
N SER A 68 -0.07 1.43 6.05
CA SER A 68 0.66 1.82 4.84
C SER A 68 -0.16 2.79 3.99
N TYR A 69 -1.45 2.51 3.78
CA TYR A 69 -2.33 3.40 3.03
C TYR A 69 -2.57 4.73 3.77
N GLN A 70 -2.79 4.70 5.09
CA GLN A 70 -3.03 5.89 5.90
C GLN A 70 -1.83 6.83 5.87
N LYS A 71 -0.60 6.31 5.99
CA LYS A 71 0.63 7.11 5.88
C LYS A 71 0.79 7.73 4.50
N LEU A 72 0.49 6.99 3.44
CA LEU A 72 0.46 7.52 2.07
C LEU A 72 -0.56 8.66 1.93
N ALA A 73 -1.78 8.46 2.41
CA ALA A 73 -2.85 9.46 2.35
C ALA A 73 -2.50 10.72 3.17
N GLN A 74 -1.86 10.55 4.33
CA GLN A 74 -1.39 11.66 5.15
C GLN A 74 -0.26 12.44 4.45
N GLN A 75 0.65 11.75 3.76
CA GLN A 75 1.68 12.41 2.96
C GLN A 75 1.07 13.22 1.81
N LEU A 76 0.04 12.70 1.12
CA LEU A 76 -0.69 13.47 0.10
C LEU A 76 -1.34 14.72 0.68
N LEU A 77 -1.99 14.60 1.84
CA LEU A 77 -2.61 15.75 2.49
C LEU A 77 -1.56 16.79 2.91
N ASN A 78 -0.42 16.37 3.44
CA ASN A 78 0.61 17.28 3.94
C ASN A 78 1.41 17.96 2.82
N SER A 79 1.83 17.20 1.80
CA SER A 79 2.71 17.70 0.73
C SER A 79 1.93 18.27 -0.45
N HIS A 80 0.77 17.69 -0.75
CA HIS A 80 -0.02 18.01 -1.94
C HIS A 80 -1.37 18.64 -1.61
N HIS A 81 -1.76 18.75 -0.33
CA HIS A 81 -3.02 19.37 0.11
C HIS A 81 -4.27 18.81 -0.59
N VAL A 82 -4.23 17.52 -0.94
CA VAL A 82 -5.30 16.83 -1.65
C VAL A 82 -5.58 15.50 -0.98
N ARG A 83 -6.84 15.06 -1.01
CA ARG A 83 -7.26 13.74 -0.53
C ARG A 83 -7.42 12.80 -1.71
N LEU A 84 -6.95 11.56 -1.56
CA LEU A 84 -7.13 10.53 -2.57
C LEU A 84 -8.59 10.04 -2.55
N GLN A 85 -9.35 10.39 -3.58
CA GLN A 85 -10.76 9.99 -3.74
C GLN A 85 -10.98 9.07 -4.93
N LYS A 86 -10.10 9.13 -5.93
CA LYS A 86 -10.13 8.32 -7.14
C LYS A 86 -8.75 7.74 -7.39
N ILE A 87 -8.72 6.48 -7.80
CA ILE A 87 -7.50 5.76 -8.19
C ILE A 87 -7.80 5.14 -9.54
N GLY A 88 -6.92 5.35 -10.53
CA GLY A 88 -7.13 4.84 -11.88
C GLY A 88 -6.95 3.33 -11.97
N ALA A 89 -5.97 2.79 -11.24
CA ALA A 89 -5.74 1.36 -11.11
C ALA A 89 -5.05 1.02 -9.79
N ILE A 90 -5.24 -0.20 -9.32
CA ILE A 90 -4.55 -0.75 -8.15
C ILE A 90 -3.80 -2.01 -8.58
N GLY A 91 -2.53 -2.09 -8.22
CA GLY A 91 -1.68 -3.26 -8.41
C GLY A 91 -1.24 -3.84 -7.07
N PHE A 92 -1.25 -5.16 -6.96
CA PHE A 92 -0.78 -5.87 -5.77
C PHE A 92 0.43 -6.73 -6.13
N SER A 93 1.42 -6.71 -5.24
CA SER A 93 2.56 -7.62 -5.25
C SER A 93 2.70 -8.24 -3.86
N GLY A 94 3.07 -9.51 -3.80
CA GLY A 94 3.25 -10.22 -2.54
C GLY A 94 4.42 -11.17 -2.61
N MET A 95 5.01 -11.45 -1.44
CA MET A 95 5.99 -12.53 -1.32
C MET A 95 5.39 -13.85 -1.78
N MET A 96 6.16 -14.58 -2.59
CA MET A 96 5.74 -15.86 -3.14
C MET A 96 5.87 -16.98 -2.08
N HIS A 97 5.27 -18.14 -2.40
CA HIS A 97 5.36 -19.39 -1.62
C HIS A 97 4.66 -19.38 -0.24
N GLY A 98 4.02 -18.28 0.15
CA GLY A 98 3.14 -18.26 1.33
C GLY A 98 1.94 -19.20 1.15
N TYR A 99 1.50 -19.81 2.25
CA TYR A 99 0.31 -20.63 2.30
C TYR A 99 -0.72 -19.98 3.23
N ILE A 100 -1.90 -19.67 2.70
CA ILE A 100 -2.97 -19.02 3.46
C ILE A 100 -4.25 -19.85 3.32
N PRO A 101 -4.53 -20.77 4.25
CA PRO A 101 -5.72 -21.61 4.21
C PRO A 101 -6.92 -20.85 4.74
N PHE A 102 -7.80 -20.41 3.84
CA PHE A 102 -9.10 -19.84 4.20
C PHE A 102 -10.19 -20.92 4.15
N ASP A 103 -11.19 -20.81 5.03
CA ASP A 103 -12.44 -21.57 4.88
C ASP A 103 -13.43 -20.77 4.02
N LYS A 104 -14.72 -21.17 3.99
CA LYS A 104 -15.74 -20.48 3.18
C LYS A 104 -16.20 -19.17 3.81
N GLU A 105 -16.04 -19.02 5.12
CA GLU A 105 -16.56 -17.90 5.90
C GLU A 105 -15.49 -16.84 6.17
N ASN A 106 -14.24 -17.12 5.80
CA ASN A 106 -13.09 -16.22 5.84
C ASN A 106 -12.63 -15.78 4.45
#